data_AF-A0A6B2DXZ1-F1
#
_entry.id   AF-A0A6B2DXZ1-F1
#
_cell.length_a   1.000
_cell.length_b   1.000
_cell.length_c   1.000
_cell.angle_alpha   90.00
_cell.angle_beta   90.00
_cell.angle_gamma   90.00
#
_symmetry.space_group_name_H-M   'P 1'
#
loop_
_entity.id
_entity.type
_entity.pdbx_description
1 polymer ?
#
loop_
_entity_poly.entity_id
_entity_poly.type
_entity_poly.pdbx_seq_one_letter_code
_entity_poly.pdbx_strand_id
1 'polypeptide(L)'
;GDPVTALPGRNVAGVAASGLRLVPADPDTTIGQVDLWADPATGVAVRVEVTARGQRSPILVTEFQELAQTTPVVEAPRPVLGSGFTVASAPDVSDTLGSFNQVPLPSALAGRPVTSSDFGGVQGAALYGRGLASFAVIAVPRAVANAASDAAGKAGAVQVKLAAGTVVQLSITPLSLAVVRSAVSRRSYLLAGTVTADVLKSVADELSRLRRGSR
;
A
#
# COMPACT_ATOMS: atom_id res chain seq x y z
N GLY A 1 18.03 2.10 10.16
CA GLY A 1 16.64 2.28 10.63
C GLY A 1 16.22 3.69 10.34
N ASP A 2 14.92 3.96 10.28
CA ASP A 2 14.42 5.31 10.02
C ASP A 2 14.72 6.24 11.21
N PRO A 3 15.30 7.43 10.99
CA PRO A 3 15.49 8.42 12.04
C PRO A 3 14.20 8.80 12.74
N VAL A 4 14.27 8.89 14.07
CA VAL A 4 13.17 9.34 14.93
C VAL A 4 13.64 10.51 15.79
N THR A 5 12.87 11.59 15.83
CA THR A 5 13.13 12.75 16.68
C THR A 5 11.91 13.09 17.53
N ALA A 6 12.13 13.66 18.71
CA ALA A 6 11.04 14.14 19.54
C ALA A 6 10.33 15.35 18.90
N LEU A 7 9.02 15.44 19.11
CA LEU A 7 8.21 16.61 18.83
C LEU A 7 7.67 17.19 20.15
N PRO A 8 7.25 18.47 20.18
CA PRO A 8 6.48 19.00 21.29
C PRO A 8 5.25 18.13 21.57
N GLY A 9 4.96 17.92 22.86
CA GLY A 9 3.75 17.24 23.30
C GLY A 9 2.48 18.00 22.88
N ARG A 10 1.36 17.29 22.81
CA ARG A 10 0.07 17.84 22.38
C ARG A 10 -1.07 17.24 23.18
N ASN A 11 -2.05 18.07 23.56
CA ASN A 11 -3.30 17.58 24.12
C ASN A 11 -4.23 17.09 22.99
N VAL A 12 -4.58 15.81 22.98
CA VAL A 12 -5.48 15.18 21.98
C VAL A 12 -6.47 14.30 22.73
N ALA A 13 -7.78 14.49 22.50
CA ALA A 13 -8.84 13.75 23.19
C ALA A 13 -8.68 13.68 24.73
N GLY A 14 -8.19 14.76 25.34
CA GLY A 14 -7.93 14.82 26.80
C GLY A 14 -6.62 14.16 27.26
N VAL A 15 -5.82 13.60 26.35
CA VAL A 15 -4.52 12.99 26.64
C VAL A 15 -3.40 14.00 26.39
N ALA A 16 -2.52 14.20 27.38
CA ALA A 16 -1.25 14.91 27.23
C ALA A 16 -0.22 14.03 26.50
N ALA A 17 -0.34 13.96 25.17
CA ALA A 17 0.37 13.00 24.34
C ALA A 17 1.83 13.44 24.04
N SER A 18 2.74 12.46 24.05
CA SER A 18 4.14 12.65 23.65
C SER A 18 4.30 12.52 22.14
N GLY A 19 4.98 13.48 21.52
CA GLY A 19 5.15 13.56 20.08
C GLY A 19 6.46 12.97 19.57
N LEU A 20 6.42 12.27 18.44
CA LEU A 20 7.57 11.74 17.73
C LEU A 20 7.42 12.01 16.23
N ARG A 21 8.53 12.32 15.56
CA ARG A 21 8.62 12.39 14.10
C ARG A 21 9.50 11.26 13.60
N LEU A 22 8.98 10.48 12.65
CA LEU A 22 9.73 9.49 11.89
C LEU A 22 9.96 10.02 10.48
N VAL A 23 11.22 10.02 10.04
CA VAL A 23 11.59 10.37 8.66
C VAL A 23 12.09 9.11 7.97
N PRO A 24 11.41 8.60 6.93
CA PRO A 24 11.89 7.42 6.21
C PRO A 24 13.29 7.66 5.63
N ALA A 25 14.23 6.76 5.93
CA ALA A 25 15.59 6.82 5.41
C ALA A 25 15.66 6.46 3.92
N ASP A 26 14.67 5.72 3.43
CA ASP A 26 14.57 5.30 2.06
C ASP A 26 14.24 6.49 1.13
N PRO A 27 15.11 6.84 0.17
CA PRO A 27 14.86 7.97 -0.71
C PRO A 27 13.73 7.70 -1.71
N ASP A 28 13.40 6.43 -1.96
CA ASP A 28 12.41 6.05 -2.96
C ASP A 28 10.99 5.99 -2.40
N THR A 29 10.77 6.28 -1.10
CA THR A 29 9.41 6.42 -0.58
C THR A 29 8.83 7.79 -0.93
N THR A 30 7.55 7.80 -1.26
CA THR A 30 6.74 9.01 -1.42
C THR A 30 6.37 9.64 -0.08
N ILE A 31 6.64 8.97 1.05
CA ILE A 31 6.45 9.50 2.40
C ILE A 31 7.66 10.36 2.78
N GLY A 32 7.39 11.58 3.24
CA GLY A 32 8.41 12.52 3.69
C GLY A 32 8.66 12.39 5.18
N GLN A 33 7.58 12.30 5.96
CA GLN A 33 7.62 12.13 7.41
C GLN A 33 6.27 11.63 7.93
N VAL A 34 6.31 10.99 9.09
CA VAL A 34 5.15 10.64 9.90
C VAL A 34 5.32 11.26 11.27
N ASP A 35 4.39 12.12 11.66
CA ASP A 35 4.32 12.68 13.00
C ASP A 35 3.25 11.92 13.80
N LEU A 36 3.64 11.42 14.96
CA LEU A 36 2.81 10.58 15.82
C LEU A 36 2.77 11.21 17.21
N TRP A 37 1.58 11.35 17.77
CA TRP A 37 1.39 11.64 19.19
C TRP A 37 0.75 10.42 19.84
N ALA A 38 1.38 9.94 20.91
CA ALA A 38 0.93 8.77 21.65
C ALA A 38 0.70 9.11 23.13
N ASP A 39 -0.28 8.44 23.74
CA ASP A 39 -0.44 8.44 25.18
C ASP A 39 0.83 7.87 25.84
N PRO A 40 1.56 8.64 26.67
CA PRO A 40 2.78 8.15 27.31
C PRO A 40 2.53 7.00 28.29
N ALA A 41 1.30 6.83 28.81
CA ALA A 41 0.98 5.75 29.74
C ALA A 41 0.74 4.41 29.04
N THR A 42 0.05 4.43 27.89
CA THR A 42 -0.40 3.20 27.19
C THR A 42 0.30 2.94 25.86
N GLY A 43 0.98 3.94 25.29
CA GLY A 43 1.57 3.88 23.96
C GLY A 43 0.57 3.97 22.81
N VAL A 44 -0.73 4.15 23.09
CA VAL A 44 -1.76 4.28 22.05
C VAL A 44 -1.52 5.54 21.22
N ALA A 45 -1.45 5.37 19.90
CA ALA A 45 -1.38 6.46 18.95
C ALA A 45 -2.70 7.24 18.95
N VAL A 46 -2.72 8.43 19.57
CA VAL A 46 -3.92 9.26 19.66
C VAL A 46 -4.06 10.22 18.48
N ARG A 47 -2.95 10.52 17.79
CA ARG A 47 -2.94 11.26 16.53
C ARG A 47 -1.78 10.84 15.64
N VAL A 48 -2.05 10.68 14.34
CA VAL A 48 -1.06 10.41 13.32
C VAL A 48 -1.24 11.38 12.17
N GLU A 49 -0.15 12.03 11.76
CA GLU A 49 -0.09 12.89 10.60
C GLU A 49 0.93 12.32 9.62
N VAL A 50 0.53 12.10 8.37
CA VAL A 50 1.42 11.66 7.30
C VAL A 50 1.62 12.81 6.35
N THR A 51 2.88 13.22 6.14
CA THR A 51 3.25 14.23 5.16
C THR A 51 4.03 13.58 4.04
N ALA A 52 3.59 13.76 2.81
CA ALA A 52 4.31 13.26 1.66
C ALA A 52 5.63 14.02 1.42
N ARG A 53 6.56 13.33 0.77
CA ARG A 53 7.86 13.87 0.39
C ARG A 53 7.66 15.08 -0.51
N GLY A 54 8.36 16.17 -0.17
CA GLY A 54 8.26 17.46 -0.86
C GLY A 54 7.02 18.30 -0.48
N GLN A 55 6.11 17.78 0.35
CA GLN A 55 4.98 18.54 0.88
C GLN A 55 5.32 19.16 2.24
N ARG A 56 4.65 20.27 2.57
CA ARG A 56 4.83 20.98 3.84
C ARG A 56 3.71 20.73 4.85
N SER A 57 2.55 20.28 4.38
CA SER A 57 1.37 20.02 5.19
C SER A 57 0.99 18.54 5.13
N PRO A 58 0.40 17.98 6.20
CA PRO A 58 -0.02 16.59 6.21
C PRO A 58 -1.15 16.36 5.19
N ILE A 59 -1.09 15.20 4.54
CA ILE A 59 -2.06 14.77 3.53
C ILE A 59 -3.04 13.73 4.09
N LEU A 60 -2.67 13.08 5.19
CA LEU A 60 -3.52 12.20 5.97
C LEU A 60 -3.36 12.60 7.44
N VAL A 61 -4.49 12.83 8.09
CA VAL A 61 -4.56 13.07 9.53
C VAL A 61 -5.57 12.08 10.08
N THR A 62 -5.16 11.34 11.10
CA THR A 62 -6.05 10.49 11.91
C THR A 62 -5.91 10.94 13.35
N GLU A 63 -7.02 11.20 14.00
CA GLU A 63 -7.03 11.61 15.41
C GLU A 63 -8.25 11.05 16.13
N PHE A 64 -8.08 10.78 17.43
CA PHE A 64 -9.21 10.59 18.31
C PHE A 64 -9.81 11.93 18.66
N GLN A 65 -11.13 12.04 18.52
CA GLN A 65 -11.91 13.16 19.06
C GLN A 65 -12.28 12.91 20.51
N GLU A 66 -12.56 11.65 20.84
CA GLU A 66 -12.87 11.16 22.18
C GLU A 66 -12.14 9.83 22.38
N LEU A 67 -11.60 9.62 23.58
CA LEU A 67 -10.88 8.41 23.93
C LEU A 67 -11.27 7.98 25.35
N ALA A 68 -11.83 6.78 25.46
CA ALA A 68 -12.10 6.12 26.73
C ALA A 68 -11.32 4.80 26.76
N GLN A 69 -10.30 4.73 27.61
CA GLN A 69 -9.48 3.54 27.77
C GLN A 69 -9.89 2.82 29.04
N THR A 70 -10.46 1.62 28.87
CA THR A 70 -10.86 0.75 29.98
C THR A 70 -10.19 -0.62 29.79
N THR A 71 -9.87 -1.29 30.90
CA THR A 71 -9.34 -2.66 30.88
C THR A 71 -10.42 -3.58 30.29
N PRO A 72 -10.12 -4.42 29.29
CA PRO A 72 -11.14 -4.94 28.39
C PRO A 72 -12.16 -5.83 29.09
N VAL A 73 -13.44 -5.58 28.81
CA VAL A 73 -14.42 -6.66 28.69
C VAL A 73 -14.26 -7.16 27.25
N VAL A 74 -13.71 -8.36 27.08
CA VAL A 74 -13.58 -8.97 25.74
C VAL A 74 -14.98 -9.36 25.26
N GLU A 75 -15.71 -8.41 24.73
CA GLU A 75 -16.89 -8.68 23.90
C GLU A 75 -16.59 -8.21 22.49
N ALA A 76 -16.82 -9.10 21.51
CA ALA A 76 -16.86 -8.69 20.12
C ALA A 76 -17.86 -7.52 19.98
N PRO A 77 -17.56 -6.49 19.16
CA PRO A 77 -18.50 -5.41 18.93
C PRO A 77 -19.86 -5.99 18.56
N ARG A 78 -20.88 -5.74 19.38
CA ARG A 78 -22.25 -6.16 19.07
C ARG A 78 -22.80 -5.16 18.05
N PRO A 79 -23.08 -5.58 16.80
CA PRO A 79 -23.61 -4.66 15.81
C PRO A 79 -24.94 -4.09 16.30
N VAL A 80 -25.09 -2.77 16.28
CA VAL A 80 -26.36 -2.11 16.60
C VAL A 80 -27.36 -2.30 15.45
N LEU A 81 -28.65 -2.31 15.76
CA LEU A 81 -29.71 -2.38 14.74
C LEU A 81 -29.55 -1.18 13.78
N GLY A 82 -29.34 -1.45 12.48
CA GLY A 82 -29.06 -0.43 11.47
C GLY A 82 -27.57 -0.24 11.12
N SER A 83 -26.65 -0.88 11.87
CA SER A 83 -25.28 -1.07 11.39
C SER A 83 -25.28 -2.17 10.32
N GLY A 84 -25.21 -1.77 9.06
CA GLY A 84 -24.93 -2.69 7.97
C GLY A 84 -23.48 -3.13 8.08
N PHE A 85 -23.24 -4.42 8.28
CA PHE A 85 -21.92 -5.00 8.06
C PHE A 85 -21.99 -5.84 6.79
N THR A 86 -21.03 -5.66 5.89
CA THR A 86 -20.84 -6.59 4.76
C THR A 86 -19.77 -7.58 5.20
N VAL A 87 -20.17 -8.84 5.42
CA VAL A 87 -19.19 -9.93 5.50
C VAL A 87 -18.83 -10.30 4.07
N ALA A 88 -17.84 -9.60 3.51
CA ALA A 88 -17.18 -10.10 2.31
C ALA A 88 -16.23 -11.20 2.78
N SER A 89 -16.56 -12.45 2.48
CA SER A 89 -15.60 -13.54 2.68
C SER A 89 -14.48 -13.33 1.67
N ALA A 90 -13.25 -13.16 2.16
CA ALA A 90 -12.03 -13.10 1.34
C ALA A 90 -12.00 -14.11 0.17
N PRO A 91 -12.56 -15.34 0.28
CA PRO A 91 -12.76 -16.24 -0.85
C PRO A 91 -13.30 -15.62 -2.14
N ASP A 92 -14.29 -14.72 -2.11
CA ASP A 92 -14.90 -14.19 -3.35
C ASP A 92 -13.96 -13.24 -4.11
N VAL A 93 -13.18 -12.44 -3.37
CA VAL A 93 -12.15 -11.55 -3.93
C VAL A 93 -10.95 -12.38 -4.40
N SER A 94 -10.58 -13.38 -3.62
CA SER A 94 -9.50 -14.32 -3.93
C SER A 94 -9.86 -15.25 -5.09
N ASP A 95 -11.11 -15.59 -5.36
CA ASP A 95 -11.50 -16.38 -6.54
C ASP A 95 -11.51 -15.52 -7.82
N THR A 96 -11.96 -14.26 -7.70
CA THR A 96 -11.96 -13.30 -8.81
C THR A 96 -10.54 -12.89 -9.22
N LEU A 97 -9.61 -12.79 -8.27
CA LEU A 97 -8.20 -12.47 -8.51
C LEU A 97 -7.31 -13.72 -8.67
N GLY A 98 -7.65 -14.82 -7.99
CA GLY A 98 -6.88 -16.06 -7.86
C GLY A 98 -7.08 -17.06 -8.99
N SER A 99 -7.78 -16.68 -10.07
CA SER A 99 -7.69 -17.44 -11.33
C SER A 99 -6.24 -17.57 -11.86
N PHE A 100 -5.27 -16.87 -11.26
CA PHE A 100 -3.83 -16.93 -11.51
C PHE A 100 -3.02 -17.66 -10.41
N ASN A 101 -3.60 -18.71 -9.81
CA ASN A 101 -2.99 -19.64 -8.82
C ASN A 101 -1.61 -20.24 -9.14
N GLN A 102 -0.92 -19.84 -10.20
CA GLN A 102 0.38 -20.39 -10.63
C GLN A 102 1.30 -19.33 -11.28
N VAL A 103 1.26 -18.09 -10.81
CA VAL A 103 2.26 -17.08 -11.19
C VAL A 103 3.26 -16.92 -10.04
N PRO A 104 4.39 -17.65 -10.04
CA PRO A 104 5.43 -17.40 -9.05
C PRO A 104 5.95 -15.99 -9.28
N LEU A 105 5.66 -15.11 -8.33
CA LEU A 105 6.23 -13.76 -8.31
C LEU A 105 7.70 -13.86 -7.86
N PRO A 106 8.61 -13.04 -8.41
CA PRO A 106 10.01 -13.05 -8.00
C PRO A 106 10.19 -12.81 -6.50
N SER A 107 11.22 -13.39 -5.89
CA SER A 107 11.56 -13.18 -4.47
C SER A 107 12.03 -11.76 -4.16
N ALA A 108 12.43 -11.00 -5.19
CA ALA A 108 12.69 -9.58 -5.12
C ALA A 108 12.33 -8.88 -6.42
N LEU A 109 11.92 -7.61 -6.34
CA LEU A 109 11.63 -6.75 -7.47
C LEU A 109 12.24 -5.37 -7.24
N ALA A 110 12.98 -4.82 -8.22
CA ALA A 110 13.73 -3.57 -8.07
C ALA A 110 14.62 -3.54 -6.81
N GLY A 111 15.27 -4.68 -6.51
CA GLY A 111 16.11 -4.85 -5.32
C GLY A 111 15.34 -4.97 -3.99
N ARG A 112 14.00 -4.92 -4.01
CA ARG A 112 13.16 -4.99 -2.82
C ARG A 112 12.72 -6.43 -2.57
N PRO A 113 13.00 -7.02 -1.39
CA PRO A 113 12.61 -8.40 -1.10
C PRO A 113 11.10 -8.50 -0.88
N VAL A 114 10.54 -9.67 -1.16
CA VAL A 114 9.20 -10.03 -0.70
C VAL A 114 9.18 -10.11 0.83
N THR A 115 8.15 -9.52 1.45
CA THR A 115 7.93 -9.55 2.90
C THR A 115 6.67 -10.30 3.30
N SER A 116 5.69 -10.39 2.40
CA SER A 116 4.52 -11.24 2.55
C SER A 116 4.13 -11.82 1.20
N SER A 117 4.13 -13.14 1.10
CA SER A 117 3.43 -13.87 0.04
C SER A 117 1.94 -13.95 0.37
N ASP A 118 1.11 -14.10 -0.65
CA ASP A 118 -0.35 -14.18 -0.55
C ASP A 118 -0.95 -12.99 0.23
N PHE A 119 -0.41 -11.80 -0.04
CA PHE A 119 -0.75 -10.58 0.67
C PHE A 119 -2.26 -10.30 0.62
N GLY A 120 -2.86 -10.03 1.79
CA GLY A 120 -4.30 -9.81 1.91
C GLY A 120 -5.14 -11.08 1.68
N GLY A 121 -4.54 -12.28 1.74
CA GLY A 121 -5.22 -13.56 1.49
C GLY A 121 -5.44 -13.86 0.02
N VAL A 122 -4.79 -13.11 -0.89
CA VAL A 122 -4.94 -13.24 -2.34
C VAL A 122 -3.78 -14.02 -2.93
N GLN A 123 -4.05 -15.19 -3.51
CA GLN A 123 -3.04 -15.97 -4.21
C GLN A 123 -2.56 -15.24 -5.46
N GLY A 124 -1.23 -15.16 -5.65
CA GLY A 124 -0.63 -14.35 -6.71
C GLY A 124 -0.52 -12.86 -6.38
N ALA A 125 -0.73 -12.49 -5.11
CA ALA A 125 -0.36 -11.19 -4.56
C ALA A 125 0.88 -11.31 -3.65
N ALA A 126 1.74 -10.30 -3.69
CA ALA A 126 2.88 -10.21 -2.79
C ALA A 126 3.19 -8.76 -2.41
N LEU A 127 3.64 -8.57 -1.17
CA LEU A 127 4.15 -7.31 -0.66
C LEU A 127 5.67 -7.29 -0.75
N TYR A 128 6.23 -6.21 -1.29
CA TYR A 128 7.66 -6.00 -1.47
C TYR A 128 8.13 -4.77 -0.70
N GLY A 129 9.37 -4.80 -0.24
CA GLY A 129 9.96 -3.71 0.54
C GLY A 129 9.54 -3.76 2.01
N ARG A 130 9.95 -2.74 2.78
CA ARG A 130 9.78 -2.71 4.24
C ARG A 130 9.25 -1.35 4.69
N GLY A 131 8.46 -1.36 5.75
CA GLY A 131 7.93 -0.14 6.37
C GLY A 131 7.20 0.74 5.36
N LEU A 132 7.49 2.04 5.40
CA LEU A 132 6.85 3.07 4.57
C LEU A 132 7.35 3.09 3.11
N ALA A 133 8.33 2.26 2.76
CA ALA A 133 8.85 2.09 1.40
C ALA A 133 8.50 0.69 0.87
N SER A 134 7.20 0.42 0.78
CA SER A 134 6.64 -0.86 0.36
C SER A 134 5.63 -0.70 -0.78
N PHE A 135 5.46 -1.78 -1.55
CA PHE A 135 4.47 -1.86 -2.62
C PHE A 135 3.93 -3.27 -2.77
N ALA A 136 2.65 -3.39 -3.12
CA ALA A 136 2.01 -4.64 -3.47
C ALA A 136 2.08 -4.87 -4.97
N VAL A 137 2.21 -6.14 -5.36
CA VAL A 137 2.05 -6.63 -6.73
C VAL A 137 0.97 -7.68 -6.73
N ILE A 138 0.01 -7.57 -7.66
CA ILE A 138 -1.07 -8.54 -7.83
C ILE A 138 -1.12 -8.96 -9.29
N ALA A 139 -0.97 -10.26 -9.56
CA ALA A 139 -1.25 -10.80 -10.89
C ALA A 139 -2.77 -10.78 -11.13
N VAL A 140 -3.20 -10.23 -12.27
CA VAL A 140 -4.64 -10.05 -12.56
C VAL A 140 -5.04 -10.54 -13.94
N PRO A 141 -6.32 -10.88 -14.14
CA PRO A 141 -6.87 -11.13 -15.47
C PRO A 141 -6.68 -9.94 -16.41
N ARG A 142 -6.51 -10.24 -17.71
CA ARG A 142 -6.41 -9.20 -18.75
C ARG A 142 -7.61 -8.26 -18.74
N ALA A 143 -8.81 -8.77 -18.47
CA ALA A 143 -10.02 -7.95 -18.38
C ALA A 143 -9.93 -6.93 -17.24
N VAL A 144 -9.47 -7.35 -16.06
CA VAL A 144 -9.24 -6.47 -14.89
C VAL A 144 -8.16 -5.42 -15.22
N ALA A 145 -7.06 -5.83 -15.83
CA ALA A 145 -6.00 -4.91 -16.24
C ALA A 145 -6.47 -3.89 -17.29
N ASN A 146 -7.36 -4.30 -18.22
CA ASN A 146 -7.95 -3.40 -19.19
C ASN A 146 -8.84 -2.36 -18.50
N ALA A 147 -9.80 -2.80 -17.69
CA ALA A 147 -10.67 -1.90 -16.95
C ALA A 147 -9.88 -0.93 -16.05
N ALA A 148 -8.85 -1.43 -15.34
CA ALA A 148 -7.99 -0.60 -14.50
C ALA A 148 -7.19 0.42 -15.32
N SER A 149 -6.66 0.03 -16.49
CA SER A 149 -5.93 0.95 -17.37
C SER A 149 -6.84 2.04 -17.94
N ASP A 150 -8.06 1.68 -18.33
CA ASP A 150 -9.04 2.62 -18.88
C ASP A 150 -9.49 3.62 -17.80
N ALA A 151 -9.75 3.14 -16.58
CA ALA A 151 -10.06 3.99 -15.43
C ALA A 151 -8.88 4.91 -15.07
N ALA A 152 -7.66 4.38 -15.03
CA ALA A 152 -6.46 5.17 -14.77
C ALA A 152 -6.24 6.23 -15.85
N GLY A 153 -6.43 5.91 -17.13
CA GLY A 153 -6.32 6.87 -18.24
C GLY A 153 -7.31 8.03 -18.10
N LYS A 154 -8.56 7.75 -17.69
CA LYS A 154 -9.55 8.79 -17.37
C LYS A 154 -9.14 9.67 -16.18
N ALA A 155 -8.37 9.13 -15.24
CA ALA A 155 -7.82 9.85 -14.10
C ALA A 155 -6.49 10.59 -14.41
N GLY A 156 -6.06 10.65 -15.68
CA GLY A 156 -4.84 11.34 -16.08
C GLY A 156 -3.57 10.49 -16.00
N ALA A 157 -3.69 9.16 -15.95
CA ALA A 157 -2.54 8.28 -15.98
C ALA A 157 -1.76 8.39 -17.30
N VAL A 158 -0.44 8.21 -17.21
CA VAL A 158 0.47 8.25 -18.36
C VAL A 158 0.81 6.82 -18.78
N GLN A 159 0.64 6.51 -20.05
CA GLN A 159 1.10 5.25 -20.62
C GLN A 159 2.53 5.36 -21.11
N VAL A 160 3.39 4.43 -20.69
CA VAL A 160 4.79 4.34 -21.09
C VAL A 160 5.05 2.98 -21.72
N LYS A 161 5.77 2.99 -22.84
CA LYS A 161 6.24 1.77 -23.50
C LYS A 161 7.45 1.21 -22.75
N LEU A 162 7.41 -0.08 -22.44
CA LEU A 162 8.52 -0.82 -21.86
C LEU A 162 9.24 -1.61 -22.97
N ALA A 163 10.44 -2.11 -22.67
CA ALA A 163 11.16 -2.99 -23.59
C ALA A 163 10.37 -4.26 -23.94
N ALA A 164 9.64 -4.81 -22.97
CA ALA A 164 8.90 -6.08 -23.09
C ALA A 164 7.40 -5.93 -22.75
N GLY A 165 6.81 -4.76 -22.96
CA GLY A 165 5.41 -4.51 -22.62
C GLY A 165 5.02 -3.05 -22.57
N THR A 166 4.01 -2.76 -21.76
CA THR A 166 3.56 -1.39 -21.47
C THR A 166 3.21 -1.25 -19.99
N VAL A 167 3.35 -0.04 -19.48
CA VAL A 167 2.86 0.34 -18.15
C VAL A 167 1.96 1.56 -18.26
N VAL A 168 0.85 1.57 -17.53
CA VAL A 168 0.02 2.76 -17.30
C VAL A 168 0.26 3.20 -15.86
N GLN A 169 0.77 4.41 -15.65
CA GLN A 169 1.20 4.91 -14.35
C GLN A 169 0.34 6.07 -13.88
N LEU A 170 -0.03 6.03 -12.60
CA LEU A 170 -0.80 7.09 -11.95
C LEU A 170 -0.17 7.38 -10.59
N SER A 171 0.11 8.64 -10.31
CA SER A 171 0.64 9.07 -9.02
C SER A 171 -0.37 9.97 -8.33
N ILE A 172 -0.87 9.53 -7.19
CA ILE A 172 -1.79 10.26 -6.31
C ILE A 172 -1.15 10.29 -4.93
N THR A 173 -0.34 11.30 -4.67
CA THR A 173 0.48 11.40 -3.46
C THR A 173 -0.30 11.07 -2.17
N PRO A 174 0.19 10.12 -1.34
CA PRO A 174 1.50 9.48 -1.40
C PRO A 174 1.51 8.17 -2.18
N LEU A 175 0.41 7.79 -2.83
CA LEU A 175 0.31 6.51 -3.52
C LEU A 175 0.81 6.63 -4.96
N SER A 176 1.62 5.68 -5.38
CA SER A 176 1.90 5.42 -6.79
C SER A 176 1.24 4.12 -7.21
N LEU A 177 0.70 4.12 -8.42
CA LEU A 177 -0.06 3.03 -9.02
C LEU A 177 0.53 2.73 -10.40
N ALA A 178 0.55 1.45 -10.77
CA ALA A 178 0.90 1.03 -12.11
C ALA A 178 0.09 -0.18 -12.57
N VAL A 179 -0.29 -0.19 -13.84
CA VAL A 179 -0.89 -1.36 -14.51
C VAL A 179 0.08 -1.83 -15.58
N VAL A 180 0.59 -3.05 -15.42
CA VAL A 180 1.63 -3.61 -16.29
C VAL A 180 1.02 -4.66 -17.21
N ARG A 181 1.42 -4.62 -18.48
CA ARG A 181 1.08 -5.65 -19.47
C ARG A 181 2.37 -6.15 -20.10
N SER A 182 2.68 -7.43 -19.85
CA SER A 182 3.82 -8.10 -20.49
C SER A 182 3.43 -8.55 -21.89
N ALA A 183 4.24 -8.19 -22.89
CA ALA A 183 4.11 -8.74 -24.24
C ALA A 183 4.64 -10.18 -24.32
N VAL A 184 5.59 -10.54 -23.45
CA VAL A 184 6.29 -11.83 -23.43
C VAL A 184 5.43 -12.92 -22.81
N SER A 185 5.02 -12.74 -21.55
CA SER A 185 4.22 -13.75 -20.83
C SER A 185 2.71 -13.63 -21.10
N ARG A 186 2.27 -12.54 -21.73
CA ARG A 186 0.85 -12.16 -21.86
C ARG A 186 0.12 -12.04 -20.51
N ARG A 187 0.88 -11.81 -19.43
CA ARG A 187 0.36 -11.58 -18.07
C ARG A 187 0.20 -10.09 -17.80
N SER A 188 -0.68 -9.80 -16.85
CA SER A 188 -0.93 -8.44 -16.38
C SER A 188 -0.79 -8.37 -14.86
N TYR A 189 -0.31 -7.22 -14.39
CA TYR A 189 -0.08 -6.98 -12.97
C TYR A 189 -0.62 -5.61 -12.57
N LEU A 190 -1.19 -5.53 -11.37
CA LEU A 190 -1.46 -4.27 -10.68
C LEU A 190 -0.39 -4.05 -9.63
N LEU A 191 0.07 -2.81 -9.52
CA LEU A 191 1.06 -2.38 -8.56
C LEU A 191 0.52 -1.16 -7.82
N ALA A 192 0.70 -1.13 -6.51
CA ALA A 192 0.32 -0.01 -5.67
C ALA A 192 1.26 0.08 -4.48
N GLY A 193 1.74 1.27 -4.13
CA GLY A 193 2.58 1.44 -2.96
C GLY A 193 2.97 2.87 -2.67
N THR A 194 3.65 3.06 -1.54
CA THR A 194 4.19 4.34 -1.08
C THR A 194 5.65 4.50 -1.53
N VAL A 195 5.93 4.09 -2.76
CA VAL A 195 7.22 4.22 -3.44
C VAL A 195 7.05 5.10 -4.68
N THR A 196 8.12 5.69 -5.20
CA THR A 196 8.04 6.56 -6.37
C THR A 196 7.55 5.82 -7.62
N ALA A 197 7.02 6.58 -8.58
CA ALA A 197 6.63 6.05 -9.89
C ALA A 197 7.81 5.41 -10.64
N ASP A 198 9.05 5.87 -10.41
CA ASP A 198 10.26 5.30 -11.00
C ASP A 198 10.59 3.91 -10.46
N VAL A 199 10.36 3.67 -9.15
CA VAL A 199 10.45 2.31 -8.59
C VAL A 199 9.42 1.42 -9.26
N LEU A 200 8.15 1.84 -9.33
CA LEU A 200 7.11 1.02 -9.97
C LEU A 200 7.38 0.80 -11.47
N LYS A 201 8.01 1.75 -12.16
CA LYS A 201 8.46 1.57 -13.55
C LYS A 201 9.55 0.49 -13.66
N SER A 202 10.53 0.51 -12.75
CA SER A 202 11.60 -0.49 -12.70
C SER A 202 11.04 -1.88 -12.43
N VAL A 203 10.10 -1.99 -11.49
CA VAL A 203 9.37 -3.23 -11.21
C VAL A 203 8.57 -3.67 -12.44
N ALA A 204 7.88 -2.75 -13.11
CA ALA A 204 7.14 -3.04 -14.33
C ALA A 204 8.04 -3.59 -15.45
N ASP A 205 9.23 -3.03 -15.61
CA ASP A 205 10.23 -3.49 -16.56
C ASP A 205 10.66 -4.94 -16.25
N GLU A 206 10.98 -5.26 -15.00
CA GLU A 206 11.34 -6.62 -14.57
C GLU A 206 10.20 -7.61 -14.81
N LEU A 207 8.98 -7.29 -14.34
CA LEU A 207 7.79 -8.13 -14.50
C LEU A 207 7.43 -8.35 -15.98
N SER A 208 7.63 -7.35 -16.83
CA SER A 208 7.32 -7.43 -18.26
C SER A 208 8.20 -8.45 -19.00
N ARG A 209 9.42 -8.69 -18.51
CA ARG A 209 10.40 -9.62 -19.09
C ARG A 209 10.27 -11.06 -18.57
N LEU A 210 9.52 -11.27 -17.50
CA LEU A 210 9.30 -12.61 -16.97
C LEU A 210 8.71 -13.51 -18.06
N ARG A 211 9.37 -14.64 -18.28
CA ARG A 211 8.87 -15.67 -19.19
C ARG A 211 7.75 -16.45 -18.51
N ARG A 212 6.83 -16.98 -19.31
CA ARG A 212 5.86 -17.95 -18.80
C ARG A 212 6.65 -19.18 -18.34
N GLY A 213 6.64 -19.50 -17.05
CA GLY A 213 7.27 -20.71 -16.55
C GLY A 213 6.74 -21.92 -17.31
N SER A 214 7.63 -22.78 -17.80
CA SER A 214 7.27 -24.09 -18.30
C SER A 214 6.71 -24.91 -17.15
N ARG A 215 5.50 -25.45 -17.35
CA ARG A 215 4.91 -26.46 -16.46
C ARG A 215 5.78 -27.71 -16.42
#